data_AF-A0A659Y2T4-F1
#
_entry.id   AF-A0A659Y2T4-F1
#
_cell.length_a   1.000
_cell.length_b   1.000
_cell.length_c   1.000
_cell.angle_alpha   90.00
_cell.angle_beta   90.00
_cell.angle_gamma   90.00
#
_symmetry.space_group_name_H-M   'P 1'
#
loop_
_entity.id
_entity.type
_entity.pdbx_description
1 polymer ?
#
loop_
_entity_poly.entity_id
_entity_poly.type
_entity_poly.pdbx_seq_one_letter_code
_entity_poly.pdbx_strand_id
1 'polypeptide(L)'
;MKNLVRPRGVLVSRKIKHLGCPTGRRAPIENIAAFAPLSNRPAVSAAAASTSENWSEMASKAQIVDAAGRLFGARAARQLWQDLGLPLVGKSPGPPDLSLLLYVAAFVEARLVADCRVGIAARQLHTAYIDWADETGAPHLSLTRFGLLMPRTGIRRVAGRIVTYEARFK
;
A
#
# COMPACT_ATOMS: atom_id res chain seq x y z
N MET A 1 7.76 51.67 6.05
CA MET A 1 7.01 52.12 4.85
C MET A 1 7.43 51.21 3.71
N LYS A 2 6.64 50.35 3.06
CA LYS A 2 5.20 50.33 2.78
C LYS A 2 4.74 48.86 2.74
N ASN A 3 3.56 48.63 3.31
CA ASN A 3 2.78 47.40 3.19
C ASN A 3 2.42 47.14 1.72
N LEU A 4 2.42 45.87 1.29
CA LEU A 4 1.51 45.45 0.23
C LEU A 4 0.70 44.22 0.67
N VAL A 5 -0.61 44.42 0.56
CA VAL A 5 -1.72 43.61 1.02
C VAL A 5 -2.20 42.71 -0.14
N ARG A 6 -2.81 41.58 0.25
CA ARG A 6 -3.42 40.48 -0.54
C ARG A 6 -4.35 40.91 -1.69
N PRO A 7 -4.76 39.97 -2.58
CA PRO A 7 -6.04 39.25 -2.37
C PRO A 7 -5.95 37.73 -2.69
N ARG A 8 -6.56 36.82 -1.90
CA ARG A 8 -7.95 36.31 -1.97
C ARG A 8 -8.34 35.66 -3.32
N GLY A 9 -8.28 34.32 -3.38
CA GLY A 9 -9.06 33.45 -4.28
C GLY A 9 -9.74 32.39 -3.40
N VAL A 10 -11.02 32.56 -3.04
CA VAL A 10 -12.26 32.10 -3.71
C VAL A 10 -12.45 30.58 -3.65
N LEU A 11 -13.50 30.20 -2.90
CA LEU A 11 -14.07 28.88 -2.72
C LEU A 11 -14.55 28.26 -4.04
N VAL A 12 -14.38 26.94 -4.18
CA VAL A 12 -15.27 26.11 -4.99
C VAL A 12 -15.72 24.91 -4.16
N SER A 13 -16.88 25.08 -3.51
CA SER A 13 -17.66 23.99 -2.94
C SER A 13 -18.27 23.15 -4.06
N ARG A 14 -17.83 21.89 -4.22
CA ARG A 14 -18.57 20.90 -5.01
C ARG A 14 -19.33 19.97 -4.08
N LYS A 15 -20.63 20.25 -3.99
CA LYS A 15 -21.69 19.44 -3.42
C LYS A 15 -21.91 18.22 -4.32
N ILE A 16 -21.54 17.02 -3.88
CA ILE A 16 -21.91 15.77 -4.55
C ILE A 16 -23.04 15.14 -3.74
N LYS A 17 -24.14 14.90 -4.45
CA LYS A 17 -25.44 14.44 -3.97
C LYS A 17 -25.39 12.95 -3.63
N HIS A 18 -26.18 12.59 -2.62
CA HIS A 18 -26.58 11.23 -2.27
C HIS A 18 -27.12 10.45 -3.47
N LEU A 19 -26.56 9.26 -3.69
CA LEU A 19 -27.16 8.10 -4.35
C LEU A 19 -26.57 6.91 -3.56
N GLY A 20 -27.28 6.24 -2.66
CA GLY A 20 -28.41 5.37 -2.96
C GLY A 20 -27.93 3.92 -2.81
N CYS A 21 -28.17 3.31 -1.64
CA CYS A 21 -27.97 1.87 -1.42
C CYS A 21 -28.86 1.07 -2.38
N PRO A 22 -28.33 0.03 -3.05
CA PRO A 22 -29.15 -1.06 -3.54
C PRO A 22 -28.90 -2.31 -2.68
N THR A 23 -29.79 -2.53 -1.73
CA THR A 23 -30.14 -3.87 -1.24
C THR A 23 -30.78 -4.66 -2.38
N GLY A 24 -30.35 -5.89 -2.61
CA GLY A 24 -31.27 -6.91 -3.10
C GLY A 24 -30.68 -8.02 -3.99
N ARG A 25 -31.01 -9.24 -3.56
CA ARG A 25 -31.33 -10.45 -4.34
C ARG A 25 -30.17 -11.36 -4.77
N ARG A 26 -29.99 -12.39 -3.94
CA ARG A 26 -29.58 -13.75 -4.34
C ARG A 26 -30.48 -14.27 -5.47
N ALA A 27 -29.87 -14.93 -6.44
CA ALA A 27 -30.50 -15.86 -7.37
C ALA A 27 -29.82 -17.23 -7.27
N PRO A 28 -30.54 -18.34 -7.57
CA PRO A 28 -30.12 -19.70 -7.26
C PRO A 28 -29.14 -20.25 -8.31
N ILE A 29 -28.26 -21.15 -7.88
CA ILE A 29 -27.38 -21.92 -8.76
C ILE A 29 -28.04 -23.28 -8.96
N GLU A 30 -28.58 -23.52 -10.15
CA GLU A 30 -28.86 -24.86 -10.63
C GLU A 30 -28.11 -25.12 -11.94
N ASN A 31 -27.20 -26.08 -11.85
CA ASN A 31 -27.08 -27.22 -12.75
C ASN A 31 -26.62 -26.99 -14.20
N ILE A 32 -25.34 -27.32 -14.47
CA ILE A 32 -24.96 -27.94 -15.76
C ILE A 32 -23.95 -29.05 -15.46
N ALA A 33 -24.44 -30.29 -15.51
CA ALA A 33 -23.65 -31.48 -15.70
C ALA A 33 -23.25 -31.61 -17.18
N ALA A 34 -21.96 -31.83 -17.46
CA ALA A 34 -21.48 -32.47 -18.69
C ALA A 34 -20.03 -32.93 -18.46
N PHE A 35 -19.84 -34.04 -17.75
CA PHE A 35 -18.57 -34.73 -17.67
C PHE A 35 -18.59 -35.86 -18.70
N ALA A 36 -17.90 -35.67 -19.83
CA ALA A 36 -17.61 -36.72 -20.79
C ALA A 36 -16.08 -36.91 -20.87
N PRO A 37 -15.59 -38.17 -20.87
CA PRO A 37 -14.17 -38.48 -20.70
C PRO A 37 -13.46 -38.52 -22.05
N LEU A 38 -12.24 -37.99 -22.11
CA LEU A 38 -11.31 -38.32 -23.20
C LEU A 38 -9.96 -38.72 -22.63
N SER A 39 -9.75 -40.03 -22.72
CA SER A 39 -8.47 -40.72 -22.67
C SER A 39 -7.49 -40.17 -23.71
N ASN A 40 -6.25 -39.97 -23.28
CA ASN A 40 -4.97 -40.21 -23.97
C ASN A 40 -3.98 -39.07 -23.69
N ARG A 41 -3.14 -39.27 -22.67
CA ARG A 41 -1.87 -38.56 -22.50
C ARG A 41 -0.72 -39.52 -22.83
N PRO A 42 0.00 -39.31 -23.94
CA PRO A 42 1.44 -39.51 -23.96
C PRO A 42 2.15 -38.14 -23.93
N ALA A 43 3.42 -38.17 -23.53
CA ALA A 43 4.40 -37.06 -23.50
C ALA A 43 4.47 -36.19 -22.23
N VAL A 44 4.76 -36.82 -21.08
CA VAL A 44 5.31 -36.11 -19.89
C VAL A 44 6.83 -35.84 -20.04
N SER A 45 7.45 -36.16 -21.18
CA SER A 45 8.91 -36.09 -21.34
C SER A 45 9.43 -34.78 -21.96
N ALA A 46 8.57 -33.94 -22.59
CA ALA A 46 9.02 -32.73 -23.30
C ALA A 46 8.87 -31.42 -22.51
N ALA A 47 8.05 -31.38 -21.45
CA ALA A 47 7.75 -30.14 -20.71
C ALA A 47 8.80 -29.77 -19.65
N ALA A 48 9.68 -30.70 -19.28
CA ALA A 48 10.74 -30.45 -18.30
C ALA A 48 11.95 -29.71 -18.90
N ALA A 49 12.19 -29.84 -20.21
CA ALA A 49 13.26 -29.12 -20.90
C ALA A 49 12.92 -27.64 -21.14
N SER A 50 11.65 -27.34 -21.46
CA SER A 50 11.20 -25.97 -21.78
C SER A 50 11.05 -25.04 -20.56
N THR A 51 11.02 -25.59 -19.34
CA THR A 51 10.90 -24.79 -18.12
C THR A 51 12.27 -24.37 -17.58
N SER A 52 13.33 -25.19 -17.71
CA SER A 52 14.68 -24.82 -17.27
C SER A 52 15.32 -23.75 -18.15
N GLU A 53 15.11 -23.82 -19.48
CA GLU A 53 15.55 -22.80 -20.43
C GLU A 53 14.93 -21.43 -20.11
N ASN A 54 13.65 -21.41 -19.75
CA ASN A 54 12.92 -20.19 -19.40
C ASN A 54 13.49 -19.47 -18.16
N TRP A 55 13.93 -20.21 -17.12
CA TRP A 55 14.52 -19.61 -15.92
C TRP A 55 15.91 -19.03 -16.15
N SER A 56 16.73 -19.67 -16.99
CA SER A 56 18.06 -19.18 -17.37
C SER A 56 17.99 -17.89 -18.18
N GLU A 57 17.06 -17.83 -19.13
CA GLU A 57 16.78 -16.63 -19.92
C GLU A 57 16.25 -15.49 -19.05
N MET A 58 15.34 -15.79 -18.11
CA MET A 58 14.85 -14.80 -17.15
C MET A 58 15.97 -14.23 -16.28
N ALA A 59 16.87 -15.09 -15.77
CA ALA A 59 18.01 -14.64 -14.97
C ALA A 59 18.94 -13.73 -15.78
N SER A 60 19.19 -14.08 -17.04
CA SER A 60 20.01 -13.27 -17.96
C SER A 60 19.39 -11.91 -18.23
N LYS A 61 18.08 -11.85 -18.50
CA LYS A 61 17.33 -10.60 -18.65
C LYS A 61 17.35 -9.75 -17.38
N ALA A 62 17.23 -10.38 -16.21
CA ALA A 62 17.29 -9.67 -14.93
C ALA A 62 18.66 -9.04 -14.65
N GLN A 63 19.75 -9.73 -15.01
CA GLN A 63 21.12 -9.19 -14.89
C GLN A 63 21.33 -7.95 -15.77
N ILE A 64 20.80 -7.97 -16.99
CA ILE A 64 20.83 -6.83 -17.91
C ILE A 64 20.08 -5.63 -17.32
N VAL A 65 18.91 -5.86 -16.70
CA VAL A 65 18.18 -4.78 -16.03
C VAL A 65 18.91 -4.25 -14.80
N ASP A 66 19.56 -5.10 -14.00
CA ASP A 66 20.36 -4.66 -12.85
C ASP A 66 21.54 -3.77 -13.32
N ALA A 67 22.25 -4.19 -14.36
CA ALA A 67 23.32 -3.40 -14.97
C ALA A 67 22.80 -2.04 -15.48
N ALA A 68 21.66 -2.02 -16.17
CA ALA A 68 21.04 -0.79 -16.64
C ALA A 68 20.60 0.12 -15.49
N GLY A 69 20.14 -0.45 -14.37
CA GLY A 69 19.78 0.29 -13.16
C GLY A 69 20.98 0.98 -12.53
N ARG A 70 22.13 0.31 -12.51
CA ARG A 70 23.39 0.86 -11.98
C ARG A 70 23.97 1.97 -12.87
N LEU A 71 23.88 1.83 -14.19
CA LEU A 71 24.51 2.75 -15.14
C LEU A 71 23.61 3.96 -15.49
N PHE A 72 22.31 3.73 -15.66
CA PHE A 72 21.37 4.71 -16.22
C PHE A 72 20.22 5.05 -15.27
N GLY A 73 20.19 4.44 -14.09
CA GLY A 73 19.23 4.71 -13.04
C GLY A 73 17.89 3.99 -13.18
N ALA A 74 17.06 4.14 -12.16
CA ALA A 74 15.82 3.37 -11.98
C ALA A 74 14.75 3.59 -13.07
N ARG A 75 14.81 4.67 -13.84
CA ARG A 75 13.87 4.91 -14.96
C ARG A 75 14.25 4.06 -16.17
N ALA A 76 15.54 4.02 -16.52
CA ALA A 76 16.04 3.22 -17.64
C ALA A 76 15.87 1.73 -17.38
N ALA A 77 16.17 1.26 -16.16
CA ALA A 77 15.92 -0.13 -15.76
C ALA A 77 14.46 -0.54 -15.88
N ARG A 78 13.52 0.34 -15.48
CA ARG A 78 12.08 0.07 -15.61
C ARG A 78 11.62 -0.01 -17.06
N GLN A 79 12.14 0.87 -17.93
CA GLN A 79 11.85 0.81 -19.35
C GLN A 79 12.38 -0.50 -19.95
N LEU A 80 13.64 -0.84 -19.65
CA LEU A 80 14.26 -2.07 -20.14
C LEU A 80 13.56 -3.34 -19.63
N TRP A 81 13.04 -3.32 -18.40
CA TRP A 81 12.22 -4.40 -17.86
C TRP A 81 10.93 -4.62 -18.66
N GLN A 82 10.30 -3.53 -19.13
CA GLN A 82 9.12 -3.60 -20.01
C GLN A 82 9.50 -4.09 -21.41
N ASP A 83 10.58 -3.55 -21.99
CA ASP A 83 11.05 -3.90 -23.33
C ASP A 83 11.47 -5.38 -23.43
N LEU A 84 12.01 -5.96 -22.34
CA LEU A 84 12.39 -7.37 -22.26
C LEU A 84 11.22 -8.33 -21.97
N GLY A 85 10.00 -7.78 -21.77
CA GLY A 85 8.80 -8.55 -21.50
C GLY A 85 8.83 -9.30 -20.16
N LEU A 86 9.57 -8.78 -19.17
CA LEU A 86 9.68 -9.44 -17.87
C LEU A 86 8.36 -9.31 -17.08
N PRO A 87 7.98 -10.34 -16.31
CA PRO A 87 6.75 -10.33 -15.55
C PRO A 87 6.75 -9.18 -14.53
N LEU A 88 5.62 -8.51 -14.39
CA LEU A 88 5.41 -7.49 -13.37
C LEU A 88 5.41 -8.15 -11.99
N VAL A 89 6.51 -8.04 -11.27
CA VAL A 89 6.56 -8.40 -9.85
C VAL A 89 5.76 -7.38 -9.04
N GLY A 90 4.65 -7.83 -8.45
CA GLY A 90 3.92 -7.27 -7.30
C GLY A 90 3.81 -5.75 -7.18
N LYS A 91 2.61 -5.24 -7.45
CA LYS A 91 2.03 -3.91 -7.15
C LYS A 91 2.95 -2.94 -6.38
N SER A 92 3.24 -1.79 -7.00
CA SER A 92 3.51 -0.53 -6.29
C SER A 92 2.61 -0.44 -5.05
N PRO A 93 3.10 0.00 -3.88
CA PRO A 93 2.27 0.13 -2.69
C PRO A 93 0.98 0.83 -3.09
N GLY A 94 -0.13 0.09 -3.00
CA GLY A 94 -1.43 0.58 -3.40
C GLY A 94 -1.79 1.81 -2.56
N PRO A 95 -2.81 2.58 -2.98
CA PRO A 95 -3.33 3.65 -2.14
C PRO A 95 -3.58 3.11 -0.72
N PRO A 96 -3.22 3.88 0.33
CA PRO A 96 -3.31 3.43 1.71
C PRO A 96 -4.72 2.93 2.00
N ASP A 97 -4.80 1.74 2.57
CA ASP A 97 -6.06 1.08 2.88
C ASP A 97 -6.86 1.93 3.87
N LEU A 98 -7.99 2.46 3.41
CA LEU A 98 -8.83 3.39 4.17
C LEU A 98 -9.36 2.74 5.45
N SER A 99 -9.56 1.42 5.44
CA SER A 99 -10.01 0.66 6.61
C SER A 99 -8.97 0.70 7.74
N LEU A 100 -7.70 0.55 7.40
CA LEU A 100 -6.60 0.60 8.37
C LEU A 100 -6.41 2.00 8.95
N LEU A 101 -6.68 3.04 8.16
CA LEU A 101 -6.63 4.42 8.65
C LEU A 101 -7.64 4.65 9.79
N LEU A 102 -8.82 4.03 9.73
CA LEU A 102 -9.83 4.17 10.79
C LEU A 102 -9.32 3.66 12.14
N TYR A 103 -8.59 2.54 12.16
CA TYR A 103 -7.98 2.02 13.39
C TYR A 103 -6.89 2.94 13.94
N VAL A 104 -6.04 3.51 13.06
CA VAL A 104 -5.01 4.46 13.50
C VAL A 104 -5.63 5.76 14.01
N ALA A 105 -6.72 6.23 13.39
CA ALA A 105 -7.47 7.39 13.87
C ALA A 105 -8.13 7.12 15.23
N ALA A 106 -8.76 5.95 15.40
CA ALA A 106 -9.36 5.54 16.67
C ALA A 106 -8.32 5.43 17.80
N PHE A 107 -7.13 4.88 17.51
CA PHE A 107 -6.01 4.88 18.44
C PHE A 107 -5.59 6.30 18.85
N VAL A 108 -5.44 7.20 17.87
CA VAL A 108 -5.08 8.60 18.12
C VAL A 108 -6.13 9.27 19.00
N GLU A 109 -7.41 9.10 18.69
CA GLU A 109 -8.51 9.63 19.48
C GLU A 109 -8.57 9.02 20.88
N ALA A 110 -8.23 7.75 21.06
CA ALA A 110 -8.28 7.08 22.35
C ALA A 110 -7.11 7.43 23.26
N ARG A 111 -5.88 7.52 22.73
CA ARG A 111 -4.65 7.52 23.53
C ARG A 111 -3.77 8.77 23.37
N LEU A 112 -4.03 9.63 22.38
CA LEU A 112 -3.13 10.72 22.02
C LEU A 112 -3.81 12.09 22.02
N VAL A 113 -3.03 13.12 22.34
CA VAL A 113 -3.38 14.52 22.15
C VAL A 113 -2.25 15.19 21.38
N ALA A 114 -2.59 15.94 20.34
CA ALA A 114 -1.60 16.72 19.58
C ALA A 114 -0.96 17.78 20.49
N ASP A 115 0.37 17.83 20.52
CA ASP A 115 1.12 18.75 21.37
C ASP A 115 2.46 19.09 20.68
N CYS A 116 2.64 20.36 20.31
CA CYS A 116 3.84 20.82 19.63
C CYS A 116 5.08 20.96 20.53
N ARG A 117 4.91 20.85 21.85
CA ARG A 117 6.01 20.97 22.83
C ARG A 117 6.64 19.62 23.15
N VAL A 118 5.92 18.53 22.86
CA VAL A 118 6.33 17.16 23.20
C VAL A 118 6.40 16.33 21.94
N GLY A 119 7.49 15.58 21.80
CA GLY A 119 7.69 14.64 20.70
C GLY A 119 7.78 13.21 21.20
N ILE A 120 6.91 12.33 20.70
CA ILE A 120 7.01 10.88 20.94
C ILE A 120 7.74 10.24 19.76
N ALA A 121 8.70 9.35 20.05
CA ALA A 121 9.40 8.60 19.01
C ALA A 121 8.45 7.65 18.28
N ALA A 122 8.59 7.54 16.96
CA ALA A 122 7.73 6.70 16.13
C ALA A 122 7.66 5.24 16.58
N ARG A 123 8.80 4.70 17.08
CA ARG A 123 8.85 3.33 17.64
C ARG A 123 8.03 3.20 18.91
N GLN A 124 8.13 4.15 19.83
CA GLN A 124 7.36 4.14 21.08
C GLN A 124 5.86 4.27 20.79
N LEU A 125 5.48 5.16 19.88
CA LEU A 125 4.09 5.32 19.46
C LEU A 125 3.53 4.05 18.82
N HIS A 126 4.36 3.35 18.03
CA HIS A 126 3.98 2.09 17.39
C HIS A 126 3.83 0.95 18.40
N THR A 127 4.72 0.83 19.40
CA THR A 127 4.54 -0.12 20.50
C THR A 127 3.21 0.13 21.22
N ALA A 128 2.91 1.38 21.58
CA ALA A 128 1.64 1.73 22.20
C ALA A 128 0.41 1.44 21.32
N TYR A 129 0.56 1.54 19.99
CA TYR A 129 -0.50 1.10 19.06
C TYR A 129 -0.71 -0.41 19.09
N ILE A 130 0.36 -1.21 19.17
CA ILE A 130 0.25 -2.67 19.26
C ILE A 130 -0.46 -3.07 20.55
N ASP A 131 -0.06 -2.48 21.68
CA ASP A 131 -0.70 -2.74 22.98
C ASP A 131 -2.19 -2.38 22.95
N TRP A 132 -2.54 -1.21 22.40
CA TRP A 132 -3.94 -0.82 22.21
C TRP A 132 -4.68 -1.74 21.24
N ALA A 133 -4.03 -2.22 20.18
CA ALA A 133 -4.63 -3.11 19.21
C ALA A 133 -4.96 -4.48 19.82
N ASP A 134 -4.11 -4.97 20.73
CA ASP A 134 -4.38 -6.18 21.52
C ASP A 134 -5.57 -5.99 22.46
N GLU A 135 -5.70 -4.82 23.09
CA GLU A 135 -6.84 -4.49 23.97
C GLU A 135 -8.17 -4.39 23.22
N THR A 136 -8.18 -3.84 22.00
CA THR A 136 -9.42 -3.54 21.25
C THR A 136 -9.74 -4.54 20.14
N GLY A 137 -8.85 -5.51 19.87
CA GLY A 137 -8.96 -6.41 18.72
C GLY A 137 -8.73 -5.72 17.37
N ALA A 138 -7.94 -4.64 17.34
CA ALA A 138 -7.58 -3.94 16.11
C ALA A 138 -6.48 -4.70 15.35
N PRO A 139 -6.33 -4.51 14.03
CA PRO A 139 -5.29 -5.20 13.26
C PRO A 139 -3.89 -4.71 13.64
N HIS A 140 -2.96 -5.65 13.77
CA HIS A 140 -1.54 -5.35 13.92
C HIS A 140 -0.99 -4.73 12.65
N LEU A 141 -0.30 -3.60 12.80
CA LEU A 141 0.34 -2.91 11.69
C LEU A 141 1.85 -3.01 11.85
N SER A 142 2.56 -3.17 10.74
CA SER A 142 4.01 -2.98 10.74
C SER A 142 4.34 -1.50 11.00
N LEU A 143 5.52 -1.23 11.57
CA LEU A 143 5.99 0.13 11.84
C LEU A 143 5.94 1.01 10.57
N THR A 144 6.33 0.43 9.42
CA THR A 144 6.30 1.13 8.13
C THR A 144 4.86 1.51 7.74
N ARG A 145 3.91 0.56 7.84
CA ARG A 145 2.52 0.82 7.45
C ARG A 145 1.85 1.80 8.41
N PHE A 146 2.11 1.67 9.70
CA PHE A 146 1.69 2.63 10.71
C PHE A 146 2.23 4.05 10.41
N GLY A 147 3.53 4.17 10.12
CA GLY A 147 4.16 5.45 9.78
C GLY A 147 3.66 6.08 8.48
N LEU A 148 3.16 5.30 7.53
CA LEU A 148 2.49 5.80 6.32
C LEU A 148 1.09 6.35 6.60
N LEU A 149 0.39 5.80 7.61
CA LEU A 149 -0.97 6.20 7.97
C LEU A 149 -0.99 7.39 8.94
N MET A 150 -0.03 7.50 9.86
CA MET A 150 0.03 8.56 10.88
C MET A 150 -0.11 10.00 10.35
N PRO A 151 0.53 10.42 9.24
CA PRO A 151 0.35 11.78 8.73
C PRO A 151 -1.10 12.12 8.34
N ARG A 152 -1.96 11.11 8.17
CA ARG A 152 -3.38 11.29 7.83
C ARG A 152 -4.26 11.55 9.06
N THR A 153 -3.76 11.37 10.28
CA THR A 153 -4.51 11.63 11.53
C THR A 153 -4.42 13.09 11.98
N GLY A 154 -3.60 13.91 11.33
CA GLY A 154 -3.39 15.32 11.68
C GLY A 154 -2.28 15.57 12.69
N ILE A 155 -1.68 14.53 13.28
CA ILE A 155 -0.50 14.69 14.14
C ILE A 155 0.72 15.02 13.27
N ARG A 156 1.43 16.09 13.63
CA ARG A 156 2.61 16.56 12.89
C ARG A 156 3.76 15.57 13.06
N ARG A 157 4.32 15.13 11.94
CA ARG A 157 5.53 14.31 11.87
C ARG A 157 6.75 15.22 11.77
N VAL A 158 7.74 14.98 12.61
CA VAL A 158 9.04 15.66 12.58
C VAL A 158 10.11 14.65 12.17
N ALA A 159 10.74 14.92 11.03
CA ALA A 159 11.84 14.11 10.54
C ALA A 159 13.17 14.65 11.09
N GLY A 160 13.94 13.77 11.71
CA GLY A 160 15.31 14.03 12.17
C GLY A 160 16.11 12.73 12.16
N ARG A 161 17.14 12.62 13.02
CA ARG A 161 17.86 11.34 13.23
C ARG A 161 16.92 10.21 13.65
N ILE A 162 15.87 10.56 14.38
CA ILE A 162 14.75 9.69 14.76
C ILE A 162 13.48 10.39 14.31
N VAL A 163 12.53 9.63 13.75
CA VAL A 163 11.20 10.15 13.42
C VAL A 163 10.41 10.31 14.71
N THR A 164 9.92 11.52 14.97
CA THR A 164 9.06 11.83 16.11
C THR A 164 7.72 12.41 15.64
N TYR A 165 6.72 12.32 16.51
CA TYR A 165 5.39 12.89 16.31
C TYR A 165 5.09 13.88 17.43
N GLU A 166 4.60 15.07 17.08
CA GLU A 166 4.21 16.13 18.02
C GLU A 166 2.88 15.78 18.71
N ALA A 167 2.99 14.92 19.71
CA ALA A 167 1.88 14.42 20.49
C ALA A 167 2.36 14.05 21.89
N ARG A 168 1.40 13.96 22.81
CA ARG A 168 1.58 13.37 24.14
C ARG A 168 0.53 12.28 24.36
N PHE A 169 0.88 11.30 25.19
CA PHE A 169 -0.09 10.33 25.69
C PHE A 169 -1.08 11.02 26.63
N LYS A 170 -2.33 10.52 26.61
CA LYS A 170 -3.39 10.95 27.53
C LYS A 170 -3.16 10.43 28.95
#